data_AF-A0A8T0XWR2-F1
#
_entry.id   AF-A0A8T0XWR2-F1
#
_cell.length_a   1.000
_cell.length_b   1.000
_cell.length_c   1.000
_cell.angle_alpha   90.00
_cell.angle_beta   90.00
_cell.angle_gamma   90.00
#
_symmetry.space_group_name_H-M   'P 1'
#
loop_
_entity.id
_entity.type
_entity.pdbx_description
1 polymer ?
#
loop_
_entity_poly.entity_id
_entity_poly.type
_entity_poly.pdbx_seq_one_letter_code
_entity_poly.pdbx_strand_id
1 'polypeptide(L)'
;MPSASEIASRFGATSPPNPIPLYACSAIIDDAEAAAQHFDPMTNQRRDYFIGLFHELRWHASKRTSRKSKVPEWMALCQSWNAFVGNFNKDAKAYLARITAAQHRFETFSRRHMIDRLHNEAMEAGIPCAVPFGTACLHCPLG
;
A
#
# COMPACT_ATOMS: atom_id res chain seq x y z
N MET A 1 10.80 5.65 -3.39
CA MET A 1 10.53 4.21 -3.64
C MET A 1 11.72 3.62 -4.39
N PRO A 2 12.16 2.40 -4.10
CA PRO A 2 13.19 1.73 -4.90
C PRO A 2 12.64 1.41 -6.30
N SER A 3 13.41 1.75 -7.31
CA SER A 3 13.18 1.41 -8.71
C SER A 3 13.39 -0.09 -8.97
N ALA A 4 12.84 -0.60 -10.08
CA ALA A 4 12.99 -2.00 -10.47
C ALA A 4 14.48 -2.42 -10.64
N SER A 5 15.34 -1.49 -11.08
CA SER A 5 16.79 -1.70 -11.21
C SER A 5 17.50 -1.78 -9.86
N GLU A 6 17.09 -0.96 -8.87
CA GLU A 6 17.63 -1.04 -7.50
C GLU A 6 17.23 -2.34 -6.80
N ILE A 7 16.06 -2.88 -7.09
CA ILE A 7 15.62 -4.18 -6.57
C ILE A 7 16.43 -5.32 -7.23
N ALA A 8 16.60 -5.29 -8.55
CA ALA A 8 17.36 -6.30 -9.28
C ALA A 8 18.85 -6.36 -8.86
N SER A 9 19.46 -5.20 -8.64
CA SER A 9 20.85 -5.08 -8.17
C SER A 9 21.06 -5.68 -6.78
N ARG A 10 20.09 -5.54 -5.87
CA ARG A 10 20.19 -6.01 -4.48
C ARG A 10 19.96 -7.51 -4.30
N PHE A 11 19.20 -8.15 -5.18
CA PHE A 11 18.74 -9.53 -4.99
C PHE A 11 19.19 -10.52 -6.08
N GLY A 12 19.96 -10.05 -7.08
CA GLY A 12 20.44 -10.88 -8.19
C GLY A 12 19.36 -11.24 -9.21
N ALA A 13 19.74 -11.92 -10.29
CA ALA A 13 18.87 -12.31 -11.41
C ALA A 13 17.87 -13.44 -11.07
N THR A 14 17.56 -13.69 -9.80
CA THR A 14 16.41 -14.50 -9.44
C THR A 14 15.16 -13.65 -9.61
N SER A 15 14.73 -13.47 -10.87
CA SER A 15 13.44 -12.88 -11.17
C SER A 15 12.37 -13.82 -10.58
N PRO A 16 11.41 -13.31 -9.79
CA PRO A 16 10.31 -14.16 -9.34
C PRO A 16 9.58 -14.66 -10.60
N PRO A 17 9.02 -15.89 -10.62
CA PRO A 17 8.38 -16.49 -11.80
C PRO A 17 7.01 -15.86 -12.11
N ASN A 18 6.90 -14.55 -11.93
CA ASN A 18 5.67 -13.81 -12.05
C ASN A 18 5.55 -13.25 -13.48
N PRO A 19 4.44 -13.54 -14.18
CA PRO A 19 4.22 -13.03 -15.54
C PRO A 19 4.21 -11.50 -15.64
N ILE A 20 3.79 -10.81 -14.57
CA ILE A 20 3.70 -9.34 -14.53
C ILE A 20 4.81 -8.80 -13.61
N PRO A 21 5.71 -7.93 -14.11
CA PRO A 21 6.69 -7.25 -13.27
C PRO A 21 6.04 -6.42 -12.17
N LEU A 22 6.69 -6.32 -11.01
CA LEU A 22 6.19 -5.49 -9.91
C LEU A 22 5.99 -4.04 -10.39
N TYR A 23 4.81 -3.48 -10.11
CA TYR A 23 4.39 -2.12 -10.49
C TYR A 23 4.23 -1.85 -11.99
N ALA A 24 4.37 -2.86 -12.85
CA ALA A 24 3.99 -2.73 -14.25
C ALA A 24 2.45 -2.69 -14.38
N CYS A 25 1.92 -1.59 -14.93
CA CYS A 25 0.48 -1.36 -15.09
C CYS A 25 -0.03 -1.62 -16.52
N SER A 26 0.83 -2.07 -17.43
CA SER A 26 0.46 -2.37 -18.83
C SER A 26 -0.56 -3.50 -18.95
N ALA A 27 -0.60 -4.41 -17.98
CA ALA A 27 -1.55 -5.52 -17.92
C ALA A 27 -2.86 -5.16 -17.20
N ILE A 28 -2.99 -3.95 -16.61
CA ILE A 28 -4.19 -3.53 -15.88
C ILE A 28 -5.17 -2.87 -16.86
N ILE A 29 -6.44 -3.23 -16.79
CA ILE A 29 -7.53 -2.61 -17.54
C ILE A 29 -8.16 -1.52 -16.69
N ASP A 30 -8.32 -0.32 -17.25
CA ASP A 30 -8.98 0.79 -16.55
C ASP A 30 -10.46 0.46 -16.34
N ASP A 31 -10.91 0.55 -15.10
CA ASP A 31 -12.33 0.49 -14.77
C ASP A 31 -13.00 1.85 -15.03
N ALA A 32 -14.29 1.96 -14.73
CA ALA A 32 -15.01 3.21 -14.94
C ALA A 32 -14.43 4.38 -14.12
N GLU A 33 -13.94 4.12 -12.91
CA GLU A 33 -13.34 5.15 -12.05
C GLU A 33 -11.97 5.60 -12.57
N ALA A 34 -11.10 4.66 -12.94
CA ALA A 34 -9.81 4.98 -13.55
C ALA A 34 -9.98 5.71 -14.90
N ALA A 35 -10.94 5.28 -15.74
CA ALA A 35 -11.20 5.92 -17.03
C ALA A 35 -11.70 7.37 -16.89
N ALA A 36 -12.47 7.67 -15.85
CA ALA A 36 -13.00 9.01 -15.57
C ALA A 36 -11.93 9.99 -15.06
N GLN A 37 -10.77 9.51 -14.60
CA GLN A 37 -9.69 10.37 -14.11
C GLN A 37 -8.90 11.06 -15.23
N HIS A 38 -9.06 10.64 -16.50
CA HIS A 38 -8.40 11.25 -17.67
C HIS A 38 -6.89 11.46 -17.47
N PHE A 39 -6.19 10.41 -17.04
CA PHE A 39 -4.76 10.46 -16.75
C PHE A 39 -3.95 11.02 -17.92
N ASP A 40 -3.00 11.90 -17.63
CA ASP A 40 -2.05 12.38 -18.63
C ASP A 40 -1.10 11.24 -19.04
N PRO A 41 -1.12 10.78 -20.31
CA PRO A 41 -0.25 9.70 -20.80
C PRO A 41 1.24 10.00 -20.69
N MET A 42 1.62 11.28 -20.58
CA MET A 42 3.01 11.72 -20.43
C MET A 42 3.52 11.64 -18.98
N THR A 43 2.64 11.30 -18.04
CA THR A 43 2.96 11.27 -16.61
C THR A 43 2.81 9.86 -16.03
N ASN A 44 3.29 9.70 -14.79
CA ASN A 44 3.09 8.46 -14.05
C ASN A 44 1.75 8.41 -13.30
N GLN A 45 0.81 9.33 -13.53
CA GLN A 45 -0.45 9.42 -12.75
C GLN A 45 -1.22 8.10 -12.72
N ARG A 46 -1.44 7.48 -13.89
CA ARG A 46 -2.13 6.19 -13.98
C ARG A 46 -1.41 5.10 -13.18
N ARG A 47 -0.08 5.07 -13.28
CA ARG A 47 0.75 4.09 -12.58
C ARG A 47 0.66 4.30 -11.07
N ASP A 48 0.78 5.54 -10.62
CA ASP A 48 0.79 5.90 -9.22
C ASP A 48 -0.60 5.67 -8.59
N TYR A 49 -1.69 5.86 -9.34
CA TYR A 49 -3.06 5.48 -8.94
C TYR A 49 -3.17 3.99 -8.60
N PHE A 50 -2.78 3.09 -9.52
CA PHE A 50 -2.89 1.64 -9.28
C PHE A 50 -1.91 1.14 -8.21
N ILE A 51 -0.71 1.74 -8.13
CA ILE A 51 0.23 1.47 -7.02
C ILE A 51 -0.42 1.88 -5.69
N GLY A 52 -1.12 3.02 -5.65
CA GLY A 52 -1.88 3.49 -4.50
C GLY A 52 -2.91 2.47 -4.03
N LEU A 53 -3.83 2.06 -4.90
CA LEU A 53 -4.87 1.07 -4.58
C LEU A 53 -4.30 -0.25 -4.06
N PHE A 54 -3.20 -0.71 -4.66
CA PHE A 54 -2.51 -1.92 -4.21
C PHE A 54 -1.98 -1.79 -2.78
N HIS A 55 -1.30 -0.69 -2.48
CA HIS A 55 -0.74 -0.47 -1.15
C HIS A 55 -1.79 -0.14 -0.11
N GLU A 56 -2.87 0.52 -0.49
CA GLU A 56 -4.00 0.85 0.37
C GLU A 56 -4.66 -0.44 0.89
N LEU A 57 -5.02 -1.38 0.00
CA LEU A 57 -5.54 -2.66 0.44
C LEU A 57 -4.53 -3.39 1.32
N ARG A 58 -3.26 -3.42 0.92
CA ARG A 58 -2.21 -4.12 1.67
C ARG A 58 -2.03 -3.54 3.07
N TRP A 59 -2.10 -2.22 3.22
CA TRP A 59 -1.99 -1.52 4.50
C TRP A 59 -3.19 -1.82 5.40
N HIS A 60 -4.41 -1.58 4.92
CA HIS A 60 -5.63 -1.74 5.72
C HIS A 60 -5.97 -3.20 6.01
N ALA A 61 -5.69 -4.11 5.06
CA ALA A 61 -5.88 -5.54 5.25
C ALA A 61 -4.67 -6.23 5.91
N SER A 62 -3.59 -5.51 6.23
CA SER A 62 -2.41 -6.11 6.86
C SER A 62 -2.78 -6.70 8.21
N LYS A 63 -2.84 -8.03 8.27
CA LYS A 63 -2.67 -8.75 9.54
C LYS A 63 -1.18 -8.70 9.85
N ARG A 64 -0.82 -8.62 11.14
CA ARG A 64 0.58 -8.80 11.57
C ARG A 64 1.12 -10.05 10.88
N THR A 65 2.02 -9.86 9.91
CA THR A 65 2.61 -10.97 9.19
C THR A 65 3.36 -11.80 10.21
N SER A 66 3.01 -13.08 10.30
CA SER A 66 3.76 -14.03 11.11
C SER A 66 5.23 -13.90 10.75
N ARG A 67 6.08 -13.66 11.75
CA ARG A 67 7.54 -13.53 11.60
C ARG A 67 8.20 -14.82 11.05
N LYS A 68 7.40 -15.86 10.75
CA LYS A 68 7.80 -17.19 10.25
C LYS A 68 7.63 -17.37 8.73
N SER A 69 7.37 -16.33 7.94
CA SER A 69 7.29 -16.47 6.48
C SER A 69 8.64 -16.97 5.94
N LYS A 70 8.63 -18.11 5.23
CA LYS A 70 9.80 -18.62 4.51
C LYS A 70 10.03 -17.92 3.17
N VAL A 71 9.03 -17.16 2.68
CA VAL A 71 9.13 -16.41 1.42
C VAL A 71 9.74 -15.05 1.70
N PRO A 72 10.82 -14.66 1.00
CA PRO A 72 11.39 -13.32 1.07
C PRO A 72 10.34 -12.25 0.81
N GLU A 73 10.39 -11.15 1.57
CA GLU A 73 9.38 -10.09 1.51
C GLU A 73 9.19 -9.52 0.10
N TRP A 74 10.28 -9.33 -0.64
CA TRP A 74 10.24 -8.83 -2.01
C TRP A 74 9.51 -9.80 -2.96
N MET A 75 9.67 -11.12 -2.78
CA MET A 75 8.95 -12.12 -3.58
C MET A 75 7.47 -12.11 -3.28
N ALA A 76 7.12 -12.02 -1.99
CA ALA A 76 5.73 -11.93 -1.55
C ALA A 76 5.06 -10.65 -2.10
N LEU A 77 5.81 -9.55 -2.19
CA LEU A 77 5.34 -8.31 -2.81
C LEU A 77 5.03 -8.51 -4.30
N CYS A 78 5.95 -9.08 -5.07
CA CYS A 78 5.75 -9.36 -6.49
C CYS A 78 4.57 -10.32 -6.75
N GLN A 79 4.41 -11.37 -5.92
CA GLN A 79 3.28 -12.29 -6.02
C GLN A 79 1.95 -11.58 -5.71
N SER A 80 1.93 -10.75 -4.65
CA SER A 80 0.73 -9.98 -4.31
C SER A 80 0.35 -8.95 -5.38
N TRP A 81 1.33 -8.39 -6.10
CA TRP A 81 1.06 -7.51 -7.25
C TRP A 81 0.37 -8.27 -8.39
N ASN A 82 0.81 -9.48 -8.73
CA ASN A 82 0.17 -10.28 -9.77
C ASN A 82 -1.26 -10.67 -9.38
N ALA A 83 -1.47 -11.03 -8.11
CA ALA A 83 -2.81 -11.27 -7.58
C ALA A 83 -3.70 -10.02 -7.62
N PHE A 84 -3.13 -8.83 -7.36
CA PHE A 84 -3.85 -7.57 -7.53
C PHE A 84 -4.31 -7.39 -8.97
N VAL A 85 -3.41 -7.45 -9.95
CA VAL A 85 -3.76 -7.25 -11.36
C VAL A 85 -4.82 -8.25 -11.83
N GLY A 86 -4.66 -9.54 -11.51
CA GLY A 86 -5.63 -10.57 -11.89
C GLY A 86 -7.01 -10.37 -11.25
N ASN A 87 -7.07 -9.99 -9.97
CA ASN A 87 -8.34 -9.75 -9.29
C ASN A 87 -9.01 -8.46 -9.76
N PHE A 88 -8.25 -7.38 -9.96
CA PHE A 88 -8.77 -6.10 -10.41
C PHE A 88 -9.34 -6.22 -11.82
N ASN A 89 -8.62 -6.84 -12.75
CA ASN A 89 -9.11 -7.05 -14.11
C ASN A 89 -10.34 -7.97 -14.18
N LYS A 90 -10.50 -8.89 -13.22
CA LYS A 90 -11.67 -9.76 -13.15
C LYS A 90 -12.91 -9.02 -12.68
N ASP A 91 -12.78 -8.19 -11.66
CA ASP A 91 -13.88 -7.40 -11.09
C ASP A 91 -13.33 -6.21 -10.28
N ALA A 92 -13.09 -5.09 -10.97
CA ALA A 92 -12.56 -3.88 -10.36
C ALA A 92 -13.52 -3.33 -9.30
N LYS A 93 -14.83 -3.35 -9.56
CA LYS A 93 -15.85 -2.85 -8.63
C LYS A 93 -15.83 -3.62 -7.31
N ALA A 94 -15.79 -4.95 -7.37
CA ALA A 94 -15.67 -5.77 -6.16
C ALA A 94 -14.33 -5.57 -5.46
N TYR A 95 -13.24 -5.34 -6.21
CA TYR A 95 -11.94 -5.03 -5.63
C TYR A 95 -11.94 -3.70 -4.87
N LEU A 96 -12.48 -2.63 -5.45
CA LEU A 96 -12.64 -1.33 -4.80
C LEU A 96 -13.52 -1.44 -3.54
N ALA A 97 -14.65 -2.17 -3.62
CA ALA A 97 -15.48 -2.42 -2.44
C ALA A 97 -14.72 -3.14 -1.31
N ARG A 98 -13.77 -4.02 -1.64
CA ARG A 98 -12.89 -4.67 -0.64
C ARG A 98 -11.90 -3.70 -0.02
N ILE A 99 -11.39 -2.71 -0.76
CA ILE A 99 -10.56 -1.63 -0.21
C ILE A 99 -11.38 -0.85 0.82
N THR A 100 -12.56 -0.36 0.44
CA THR A 100 -13.44 0.39 1.34
C THR A 100 -13.80 -0.41 2.59
N ALA A 101 -14.12 -1.71 2.44
CA ALA A 101 -14.41 -2.57 3.57
C ALA A 101 -13.19 -2.79 4.48
N ALA A 102 -11.99 -2.89 3.90
CA ALA A 102 -10.75 -3.02 4.68
C ALA A 102 -10.43 -1.73 5.44
N GLN A 103 -10.59 -0.57 4.80
CA GLN A 103 -10.45 0.75 5.42
C GLN A 103 -11.38 0.91 6.63
N HIS A 104 -12.67 0.69 6.41
CA HIS A 104 -13.67 0.80 7.48
C HIS A 104 -13.34 -0.12 8.66
N ARG A 105 -12.92 -1.37 8.40
CA ARG A 105 -12.49 -2.29 9.47
C ARG A 105 -11.24 -1.83 10.18
N PHE A 106 -10.28 -1.27 9.44
CA PHE A 106 -9.04 -0.73 10.01
C PHE A 106 -9.38 0.44 10.95
N GLU A 107 -10.21 1.38 10.53
CA GLU A 107 -10.63 2.52 11.35
C GLU A 107 -11.41 2.07 12.59
N THR A 108 -12.29 1.09 12.44
CA THR A 108 -13.14 0.61 13.54
C THR A 108 -12.37 -0.20 14.58
N PHE A 109 -11.46 -1.09 14.15
CA PHE A 109 -10.92 -2.15 15.01
C PHE A 109 -9.40 -2.11 15.20
N SER A 110 -8.66 -1.32 14.41
CA SER A 110 -7.20 -1.30 14.52
C SER A 110 -6.75 -0.50 15.73
N ARG A 111 -6.03 -1.17 16.64
CA ARG A 111 -5.35 -0.47 17.76
C ARG A 111 -4.35 0.56 17.26
N ARG A 112 -3.68 0.32 16.12
CA ARG A 112 -2.75 1.28 15.53
C ARG A 112 -3.50 2.56 15.14
N HIS A 113 -4.58 2.42 14.38
CA HIS A 113 -5.43 3.55 14.00
C HIS A 113 -5.95 4.29 15.23
N MET A 114 -6.43 3.56 16.24
CA MET A 114 -6.91 4.16 17.49
C MET A 114 -5.82 4.98 18.20
N ILE A 115 -4.59 4.45 18.30
CA ILE A 115 -3.47 5.18 18.91
C ILE A 115 -3.11 6.41 18.09
N ASP A 116 -3.01 6.27 16.77
CA ASP A 116 -2.71 7.39 15.86
C ASP A 116 -3.77 8.49 15.98
N ARG A 117 -5.05 8.12 16.01
CA ARG A 117 -6.18 9.04 16.18
C ARG A 117 -6.14 9.75 17.53
N LEU A 118 -5.96 9.00 18.63
CA LEU A 118 -5.85 9.58 19.98
C LEU A 118 -4.67 10.54 20.09
N HIS A 119 -3.53 10.21 19.46
CA HIS A 119 -2.38 11.09 19.45
C HIS A 119 -2.70 12.43 18.76
N ASN A 120 -3.32 12.38 17.58
CA ASN A 120 -3.70 13.59 16.83
C ASN A 120 -4.75 14.43 17.57
N GLU A 121 -5.79 13.79 18.11
CA GLU A 121 -6.84 14.46 18.91
C GLU A 121 -6.24 15.13 20.16
N ALA A 122 -5.28 14.49 20.83
CA ALA A 122 -4.59 15.07 21.98
C ALA A 122 -3.73 16.28 21.59
N MET A 123 -2.99 16.20 20.49
CA MET A 123 -2.18 17.30 19.96
C MET A 123 -3.06 18.50 19.58
N GLU A 124 -4.20 18.27 18.93
CA GLU A 124 -5.18 19.31 18.58
C GLU A 124 -5.78 19.98 19.83
N ALA A 125 -5.95 19.22 20.93
CA ALA A 125 -6.38 19.74 22.22
C ALA A 125 -5.27 20.46 23.01
N GLY A 126 -4.07 20.60 22.44
CA GLY A 126 -2.92 21.24 23.10
C GLY A 126 -2.21 20.37 24.14
N ILE A 127 -2.52 19.07 24.19
CA ILE A 127 -1.83 18.11 25.06
C ILE A 127 -0.52 17.71 24.36
N PRO A 128 0.64 17.86 25.03
CA PRO A 128 1.92 17.55 24.40
C PRO A 128 2.06 16.06 24.11
N CYS A 129 2.83 15.75 23.07
CA CYS A 129 3.19 14.40 22.68
C CYS A 129 3.82 13.63 23.86
N ALA A 130 3.24 12.49 24.20
CA ALA A 130 3.74 11.61 25.27
C ALA A 130 4.90 10.69 24.82
N VAL A 131 5.33 10.78 23.57
CA VAL A 131 6.50 10.02 23.08
C VAL A 131 7.76 10.55 23.78
N PRO A 132 8.59 9.69 24.40
CA PRO A 132 9.76 10.12 25.14
C PRO A 132 10.73 10.93 24.28
N PHE A 133 11.39 11.90 24.93
CA PHE A 133 12.45 12.69 24.30
C PHE A 133 13.53 11.79 23.68
N GLY A 134 13.94 12.10 22.44
CA GLY A 134 14.88 11.30 21.66
C GLY A 134 14.25 10.15 20.85
N THR A 135 12.94 9.91 20.97
CA THR A 135 12.20 8.99 20.10
C THR A 135 11.44 9.77 19.03
N ALA A 136 11.65 9.46 17.76
CA ALA A 136 10.91 10.09 16.67
C ALA A 136 9.43 9.69 16.71
N CYS A 137 8.55 10.67 16.91
CA CYS A 137 7.12 10.50 16.71
C CYS A 137 6.81 10.68 15.21
N LEU A 138 6.08 9.74 14.61
CA LEU A 138 5.71 9.81 13.19
C LEU A 138 4.64 10.88 12.89
N HIS A 139 3.97 11.38 13.92
CA HIS A 139 2.85 12.33 13.80
C HIS A 139 3.23 13.76 14.19
N CYS A 140 4.29 13.95 14.97
CA CYS A 140 4.80 15.28 15.30
C CYS A 140 5.83 15.71 14.26
N PRO A 141 5.87 16.99 13.86
CA PRO A 141 7.03 17.52 13.15
C PRO A 141 8.28 17.29 14.00
N LEU A 142 9.40 16.97 13.35
CA LEU A 142 10.71 16.91 14.02
C LEU A 142 10.97 18.30 14.61
N GLY A 143 10.83 18.41 15.92
CA GLY A 143 11.34 19.53 16.71
C GLY A 143 12.83 19.38 16.91
#